data_AF-A0AAQ1HLR2-F1
#
_entry.id   AF-A0AAQ1HLR2-F1
#
_cell.length_a   1.000
_cell.length_b   1.000
_cell.length_c   1.000
_cell.angle_alpha   90.00
_cell.angle_beta   90.00
_cell.angle_gamma   90.00
#
_symmetry.space_group_name_H-M   'P 1'
#
loop_
_entity.id
_entity.type
_entity.pdbx_description
1 polymer ?
#
loop_
_entity_poly.entity_id
_entity_poly.type
_entity_poly.pdbx_seq_one_letter_code
_entity_poly.pdbx_strand_id
1 'polypeptide(L)'
;MEPEFNLAEELAKNSHLLEIPGNLLMKGGPEDYIGAVLCLRGTLYFKEAHTPLVREALCQCFDEFKRLAEPHLTWLWREEPPQGKPLTAYADTKSLREMMGVMDEDDHLSFCYTSGKQSRDASAWLFDVFGMRGWKAKMGDDLSVLEFSVPLLYQEQNPLNFLRLFLDFARRLAPEQGYAGHAYNLSPTSRDRNEPTEAFMAARMPGLDAGTAGLLANRPKFKHTKIKTVSWLTLLDQQRLDLAGGLEALRSQLPPSHFAFYDYDGGVVIQAGAYPSGGDGDDPKPAAYVLLNHMLKGIRYDTVGSLHGGSHDGELRLVGWSADQWLKRLDVEDSEIPAWRAKLLANEPTLSAANTLEERL
;
A
#
# COMPACT_ATOMS: atom_id res chain seq x y z
N MET A 1 32.85 0.14 20.93
CA MET A 1 31.55 0.64 20.46
C MET A 1 31.52 0.39 18.99
N GLU A 2 30.73 -0.58 18.53
CA GLU A 2 30.35 -0.62 17.13
C GLU A 2 29.61 0.69 16.82
N PRO A 3 29.84 1.32 15.66
CA PRO A 3 29.07 2.50 15.27
C PRO A 3 27.57 2.13 15.25
N GLU A 4 26.74 3.00 15.81
CA GLU A 4 25.29 2.86 15.77
C GLU A 4 24.85 2.78 14.30
N PHE A 5 24.08 1.74 13.95
CA PHE A 5 23.69 1.49 12.57
C PHE A 5 22.77 2.60 12.07
N ASN A 6 23.25 3.40 11.11
CA ASN A 6 22.47 4.45 10.47
C ASN A 6 21.87 3.93 9.16
N LEU A 7 20.59 3.55 9.21
CA LEU A 7 19.89 3.00 8.06
C LEU A 7 19.85 3.96 6.87
N ALA A 8 19.63 5.26 7.10
CA ALA A 8 19.57 6.25 6.02
C ALA A 8 20.91 6.37 5.29
N GLU A 9 22.02 6.34 6.03
CA GLU A 9 23.36 6.39 5.44
C GLU A 9 23.66 5.14 4.60
N GLU A 10 23.28 3.96 5.10
CA GLU A 10 23.47 2.70 4.37
C GLU A 10 22.58 2.59 3.13
N LEU A 11 21.33 3.04 3.21
CA LEU A 11 20.42 3.13 2.06
C LEU A 11 20.91 4.14 1.02
N ALA A 12 21.53 5.25 1.44
CA ALA A 12 22.09 6.22 0.51
C ALA A 12 23.29 5.67 -0.27
N LYS A 13 24.12 4.83 0.37
CA LYS A 13 25.25 4.16 -0.29
C LYS A 13 24.82 2.98 -1.16
N ASN A 14 23.78 2.25 -0.73
CA ASN A 14 23.43 0.93 -1.26
C ASN A 14 21.97 0.84 -1.73
N SER A 15 21.43 1.89 -2.35
CA SER A 15 20.01 1.94 -2.76
C SER A 15 19.60 0.77 -3.67
N HIS A 16 20.54 0.26 -4.48
CA HIS A 16 20.37 -0.90 -5.36
C HIS A 16 20.07 -2.21 -4.61
N LEU A 17 20.35 -2.32 -3.31
CA LEU A 17 20.02 -3.51 -2.51
C LEU A 17 18.51 -3.70 -2.29
N LEU A 18 17.71 -2.65 -2.53
CA LEU A 18 16.25 -2.72 -2.48
C LEU A 18 15.65 -3.22 -3.80
N GLU A 19 16.45 -3.33 -4.85
CA GLU A 19 16.04 -3.73 -6.19
C GLU A 19 16.29 -5.23 -6.40
N ILE A 20 15.29 -5.93 -6.93
CA ILE A 20 15.37 -7.36 -7.23
C ILE A 20 15.30 -7.55 -8.75
N PRO A 21 16.22 -8.34 -9.35
CA PRO A 21 16.18 -8.65 -10.77
C PRO A 21 14.83 -9.24 -11.20
N GLY A 22 14.41 -8.84 -12.39
CA GLY A 22 13.22 -9.35 -13.07
C GLY A 22 13.28 -10.87 -13.25
N ASN A 23 12.16 -11.55 -13.08
CA ASN A 23 12.04 -13.00 -13.27
C ASN A 23 12.94 -13.85 -12.34
N LEU A 24 13.46 -13.30 -11.24
CA LEU A 24 14.41 -13.99 -10.35
C LEU A 24 13.99 -15.42 -9.98
N LEU A 25 12.71 -15.62 -9.66
CA LEU A 25 12.14 -16.90 -9.24
C LEU A 25 11.34 -17.62 -10.33
N MET A 26 11.52 -17.23 -11.59
CA MET A 26 10.94 -17.92 -12.75
C MET A 26 11.90 -18.98 -13.30
N LYS A 27 11.36 -19.98 -14.00
CA LYS A 27 12.14 -21.07 -14.63
C LYS A 27 13.26 -20.60 -15.56
N GLY A 28 13.08 -19.44 -16.21
CA GLY A 28 14.07 -18.83 -17.10
C GLY A 28 15.24 -18.14 -16.39
N GLY A 29 15.17 -17.98 -15.06
CA GLY A 29 16.13 -17.22 -14.29
C GLY A 29 15.96 -15.70 -14.43
N PRO A 30 16.85 -14.93 -13.78
CA PRO A 30 16.79 -13.48 -13.78
C PRO A 30 17.04 -12.87 -15.16
N GLU A 31 16.33 -11.79 -15.47
CA GLU A 31 16.47 -10.98 -16.69
C GLU A 31 16.99 -9.56 -16.39
N ASP A 32 17.50 -8.87 -17.41
CA ASP A 32 18.09 -7.52 -17.31
C ASP A 32 17.02 -6.41 -17.23
N TYR A 33 16.27 -6.41 -16.13
CA TYR A 33 15.38 -5.34 -15.68
C TYR A 33 15.11 -5.48 -14.18
N ILE A 34 14.52 -4.45 -13.57
CA ILE A 34 14.14 -4.50 -12.17
C ILE A 34 12.72 -5.07 -12.05
N GLY A 35 12.61 -6.25 -11.45
CA GLY A 35 11.36 -6.98 -11.27
C GLY A 35 10.52 -6.51 -10.10
N ALA A 36 11.19 -6.17 -9.00
CA ALA A 36 10.58 -5.72 -7.77
C ALA A 36 11.47 -4.73 -7.03
N VAL A 37 10.88 -3.73 -6.36
CA VAL A 37 11.59 -2.78 -5.48
C VAL A 37 10.89 -2.67 -4.14
N LEU A 38 11.64 -2.83 -3.04
CA LEU A 38 11.11 -2.61 -1.69
C LEU A 38 10.91 -1.11 -1.45
N CYS A 39 9.70 -0.74 -1.01
CA CYS A 39 9.29 0.65 -0.83
C CYS A 39 8.29 0.77 0.32
N LEU A 40 7.95 2.02 0.65
CA LEU A 40 6.80 2.33 1.50
C LEU A 40 5.62 2.68 0.58
N ARG A 41 4.57 1.85 0.59
CA ARG A 41 3.39 2.01 -0.27
C ARG A 41 2.13 2.23 0.54
N GLY A 42 1.27 3.11 0.06
CA GLY A 42 -0.09 3.32 0.52
C GLY A 42 -1.07 2.89 -0.54
N THR A 43 -2.16 2.26 -0.11
CA THR A 43 -3.26 1.79 -0.96
C THR A 43 -4.58 2.28 -0.37
N LEU A 44 -5.36 3.00 -1.16
CA LEU A 44 -6.68 3.51 -0.79
C LEU A 44 -7.74 2.93 -1.72
N TYR A 45 -8.81 2.38 -1.17
CA TYR A 45 -9.97 1.89 -1.91
C TYR A 45 -11.13 2.88 -1.76
N PHE A 46 -11.54 3.51 -2.86
CA PHE A 46 -12.54 4.58 -2.87
C PHE A 46 -13.58 4.32 -3.97
N LYS A 47 -14.65 5.12 -3.97
CA LYS A 47 -15.76 5.00 -4.92
C LYS A 47 -15.82 6.18 -5.87
N GLU A 48 -16.69 6.09 -6.87
CA GLU A 48 -17.08 7.20 -7.74
C GLU A 48 -15.95 7.78 -8.59
N ALA A 49 -14.92 6.98 -8.92
CA ALA A 49 -13.77 7.42 -9.73
C ALA A 49 -14.14 7.91 -11.15
N HIS A 50 -15.34 7.55 -11.62
CA HIS A 50 -15.90 8.01 -12.87
C HIS A 50 -16.41 9.47 -12.81
N THR A 51 -16.66 10.01 -11.61
CA THR A 51 -17.25 11.33 -11.43
C THR A 51 -16.22 12.46 -11.57
N PRO A 52 -16.63 13.66 -12.04
CA PRO A 52 -15.74 14.81 -12.11
C PRO A 52 -15.13 15.21 -10.76
N LEU A 53 -15.90 15.10 -9.67
CA LEU A 53 -15.45 15.46 -8.33
C LEU A 53 -14.28 14.59 -7.87
N VAL A 54 -14.40 13.27 -8.01
CA VAL A 54 -13.33 12.35 -7.60
C VAL A 54 -12.13 12.41 -8.55
N ARG A 55 -12.35 12.66 -9.85
CA ARG A 55 -11.23 12.92 -10.80
C ARG A 55 -10.44 14.17 -10.44
N GLU A 56 -11.13 15.23 -10.02
CA GLU A 56 -10.48 16.44 -9.49
C GLU A 56 -9.68 16.13 -8.22
N ALA A 57 -10.26 15.37 -7.28
CA ALA A 57 -9.56 14.93 -6.07
C ALA A 57 -8.30 14.10 -6.40
N LEU A 58 -8.36 13.18 -7.35
CA LEU A 58 -7.21 12.41 -7.84
C LEU A 58 -6.13 13.32 -8.46
N CYS A 59 -6.52 14.35 -9.22
CA CYS A 59 -5.59 15.35 -9.73
C CYS A 59 -4.87 16.09 -8.59
N GLN A 60 -5.59 16.48 -7.54
CA GLN A 60 -5.00 17.12 -6.37
C GLN A 60 -4.05 16.18 -5.62
N CYS A 61 -4.41 14.91 -5.45
CA CYS A 61 -3.51 13.90 -4.89
C CYS A 61 -2.22 13.78 -5.72
N PHE A 62 -2.33 13.73 -7.06
CA PHE A 62 -1.16 13.69 -7.92
C PHE A 62 -0.32 14.96 -7.85
N ASP A 63 -0.93 16.15 -7.84
CA ASP A 63 -0.23 17.43 -7.72
C ASP A 63 0.61 17.50 -6.44
N GLU A 64 0.11 16.93 -5.34
CA GLU A 64 0.85 16.86 -4.08
C GLU A 64 1.96 15.80 -4.09
N PHE A 65 1.68 14.59 -4.58
CA PHE A 65 2.71 13.56 -4.78
C PHE A 65 3.85 14.08 -5.66
N LYS A 66 3.48 14.79 -6.73
CA LYS A 66 4.39 15.35 -7.72
C LYS A 66 5.38 16.36 -7.10
N ARG A 67 4.98 17.12 -6.07
CA ARG A 67 5.91 18.03 -5.35
C ARG A 67 7.12 17.28 -4.76
N LEU A 68 6.97 15.99 -4.49
CA LEU A 68 8.02 15.13 -3.95
C LEU A 68 8.72 14.34 -5.06
N ALA A 69 7.93 13.77 -5.99
CA ALA A 69 8.40 12.78 -6.93
C ALA A 69 8.86 13.34 -8.29
N GLU A 70 8.44 14.55 -8.69
CA GLU A 70 8.65 15.09 -10.05
C GLU A 70 10.09 14.97 -10.58
N PRO A 71 11.15 15.26 -9.79
CA PRO A 71 12.52 15.12 -10.28
C PRO A 71 12.92 13.69 -10.64
N HIS A 72 12.15 12.69 -10.20
CA HIS A 72 12.43 11.27 -10.36
C HIS A 72 11.56 10.60 -11.43
N LEU A 73 10.40 11.16 -11.78
CA LEU A 73 9.44 10.52 -12.68
C LEU A 73 10.00 10.43 -14.11
N THR A 74 9.91 9.23 -14.69
CA THR A 74 10.49 8.90 -15.99
C THR A 74 9.45 8.42 -16.99
N TRP A 75 8.41 7.72 -16.54
CA TRP A 75 7.41 7.10 -17.43
C TRP A 75 5.98 7.30 -16.93
N LEU A 76 5.06 7.37 -17.89
CA LEU A 76 3.62 7.23 -17.68
C LEU A 76 3.11 6.07 -18.53
N TRP A 77 2.51 5.09 -17.85
CA TRP A 77 1.71 4.02 -18.44
C TRP A 77 0.21 4.33 -18.31
N ARG A 78 -0.55 4.07 -19.36
CA ARG A 78 -2.01 4.16 -19.39
C ARG A 78 -2.57 2.96 -20.14
N GLU A 79 -3.49 2.24 -19.52
CA GLU A 79 -4.23 1.17 -20.18
C GLU A 79 -5.41 1.76 -20.96
N GLU A 80 -5.53 1.39 -22.24
CA GLU A 80 -6.59 1.84 -23.16
C GLU A 80 -6.87 3.36 -23.12
N PRO A 81 -5.84 4.22 -23.24
CA PRO A 81 -6.07 5.65 -23.14
C PRO A 81 -6.96 6.12 -24.30
N PRO A 82 -8.01 6.94 -24.05
CA PRO A 82 -8.86 7.45 -25.13
C PRO A 82 -8.09 8.32 -26.13
N GLN A 83 -7.01 8.97 -25.68
CA GLN A 83 -6.08 9.73 -26.52
C GLN A 83 -4.64 9.52 -26.05
N GLY A 84 -3.72 9.49 -27.02
CA GLY A 84 -2.29 9.32 -26.79
C GLY A 84 -1.82 7.87 -26.91
N LYS A 85 -0.60 7.60 -26.45
CA LYS A 85 0.00 6.26 -26.46
C LYS A 85 -0.10 5.62 -25.08
N PRO A 86 -0.16 4.27 -24.98
CA PRO A 86 -0.13 3.57 -23.70
C PRO A 86 1.13 3.83 -22.86
N LEU A 87 2.26 4.14 -23.50
CA LEU A 87 3.52 4.52 -22.84
C LEU A 87 4.01 5.86 -23.37
N THR A 88 4.33 6.77 -22.46
CA THR A 88 4.94 8.06 -22.77
C THR A 88 6.05 8.37 -21.75
N ALA A 89 7.14 8.99 -22.18
CA ALA A 89 8.15 9.52 -21.26
C ALA A 89 7.54 10.68 -20.46
N TYR A 90 7.77 10.74 -19.15
CA TYR A 90 7.10 11.70 -18.26
C TYR A 90 7.29 13.15 -18.72
N ALA A 91 8.48 13.52 -19.21
CA ALA A 91 8.78 14.85 -19.72
C ALA A 91 7.91 15.29 -20.91
N ASP A 92 7.35 14.33 -21.66
CA ASP A 92 6.48 14.57 -22.82
C ASP A 92 4.99 14.47 -22.47
N THR A 93 4.65 14.23 -21.19
CA THR A 93 3.25 14.07 -20.77
C THR A 93 2.56 15.42 -20.59
N LYS A 94 1.26 15.44 -20.91
CA LYS A 94 0.37 16.49 -20.43
C LYS A 94 0.15 16.30 -18.93
N SER A 95 -0.33 17.33 -18.24
CA SER A 95 -0.72 17.18 -16.83
C SER A 95 -1.85 16.16 -16.68
N LEU A 96 -1.93 15.50 -15.51
CA LEU A 96 -3.01 14.56 -15.20
C LEU A 96 -4.40 15.21 -15.40
N ARG A 97 -4.52 16.48 -14.99
CA ARG A 97 -5.74 17.28 -15.11
C ARG A 97 -6.17 17.53 -16.55
N GLU A 98 -5.23 17.85 -17.45
CA GLU A 98 -5.51 17.97 -18.89
C GLU A 98 -5.95 16.64 -19.50
N MET A 99 -5.32 15.53 -19.08
CA MET A 99 -5.68 14.20 -19.57
C MET A 99 -7.05 13.74 -19.05
N MET A 100 -7.36 13.95 -17.76
CA MET A 100 -8.66 13.62 -17.18
C MET A 100 -9.79 14.53 -17.70
N GLY A 101 -9.50 15.79 -18.03
CA GLY A 101 -10.49 16.75 -18.51
C GLY A 101 -11.10 16.44 -19.88
N VAL A 102 -10.46 15.56 -20.66
CA VAL A 102 -10.99 15.10 -21.97
C VAL A 102 -11.59 13.69 -21.92
N MET A 103 -11.61 13.05 -20.74
CA MET A 103 -12.14 11.69 -20.55
C MET A 103 -13.63 11.73 -20.21
N ASP A 104 -14.40 10.80 -20.77
CA ASP A 104 -15.79 10.51 -20.39
C ASP A 104 -15.85 9.63 -19.13
N GLU A 105 -17.00 9.56 -18.45
CA GLU A 105 -17.24 8.71 -17.26
C GLU A 105 -17.01 7.21 -17.54
N ASP A 106 -17.18 6.79 -18.79
CA ASP A 106 -17.03 5.39 -19.23
C ASP A 106 -15.65 5.05 -19.83
N ASP A 107 -14.74 6.04 -19.93
CA ASP A 107 -13.36 5.80 -20.34
C ASP A 107 -12.58 5.04 -19.27
N HIS A 108 -11.61 4.22 -19.72
CA HIS A 108 -10.75 3.48 -18.80
C HIS A 108 -9.87 4.44 -17.99
N LEU A 109 -10.04 4.46 -16.66
CA LEU A 109 -9.21 5.25 -15.77
C LEU A 109 -8.02 4.41 -15.30
N SER A 110 -6.90 4.51 -16.03
CA SER A 110 -5.62 3.88 -15.70
C SER A 110 -4.47 4.86 -15.93
N PHE A 111 -3.74 5.17 -14.86
CA PHE A 111 -2.55 6.03 -14.89
C PHE A 111 -1.52 5.47 -13.92
N CYS A 112 -0.37 5.06 -14.43
CA CYS A 112 0.74 4.55 -13.63
C CYS A 112 1.99 5.37 -13.95
N TYR A 113 2.34 6.30 -13.05
CA TYR A 113 3.55 7.11 -13.10
C TYR A 113 4.67 6.42 -12.34
N THR A 114 5.83 6.23 -12.97
CA THR A 114 6.96 5.49 -12.39
C THR A 114 8.28 6.25 -12.55
N SER A 115 9.30 5.84 -11.80
CA SER A 115 10.68 6.35 -11.87
C SER A 115 11.68 5.29 -12.35
N GLY A 116 11.23 4.27 -13.09
CA GLY A 116 12.07 3.21 -13.61
C GLY A 116 13.06 3.72 -14.66
N LYS A 117 14.26 3.15 -14.73
CA LYS A 117 15.26 3.52 -15.76
C LYS A 117 14.79 3.05 -17.14
N GLN A 118 14.40 1.78 -17.25
CA GLN A 118 13.62 1.25 -18.36
C GLN A 118 12.13 1.42 -18.06
N SER A 119 11.30 1.53 -19.09
CA SER A 119 9.84 1.65 -18.91
C SER A 119 9.20 0.44 -18.23
N ARG A 120 9.86 -0.72 -18.30
CA ARG A 120 9.44 -1.96 -17.64
C ARG A 120 9.99 -2.13 -16.22
N ASP A 121 10.92 -1.31 -15.78
CA ASP A 121 11.52 -1.46 -14.45
C ASP A 121 10.48 -1.14 -13.37
N ALA A 122 10.45 -1.96 -12.31
CA ALA A 122 9.84 -1.57 -11.05
C ALA A 122 10.61 -0.38 -10.45
N SER A 123 9.92 0.47 -9.71
CA SER A 123 10.52 1.63 -9.06
C SER A 123 9.83 1.98 -7.74
N ALA A 124 10.57 2.63 -6.84
CA ALA A 124 10.04 3.01 -5.53
C ALA A 124 9.16 4.28 -5.56
N TRP A 125 9.38 5.21 -6.50
CA TRP A 125 8.37 6.24 -6.77
C TRP A 125 7.33 5.66 -7.72
N LEU A 126 6.08 5.64 -7.25
CA LEU A 126 4.92 5.15 -7.99
C LEU A 126 3.71 6.00 -7.61
N PHE A 127 2.89 6.34 -8.60
CA PHE A 127 1.52 6.80 -8.42
C PHE A 127 0.65 6.09 -9.45
N ASP A 128 -0.21 5.19 -8.98
CA ASP A 128 -0.99 4.27 -9.79
C ASP A 128 -2.49 4.40 -9.48
N VAL A 129 -3.27 4.75 -10.49
CA VAL A 129 -4.72 4.93 -10.40
C VAL A 129 -5.39 3.85 -11.22
N PHE A 130 -6.33 3.14 -10.61
CA PHE A 130 -7.24 2.24 -11.29
C PHE A 130 -8.68 2.57 -10.89
N GLY A 131 -9.46 3.12 -11.83
CA GLY A 131 -10.83 3.55 -11.58
C GLY A 131 -11.88 2.72 -12.29
N MET A 132 -13.00 2.48 -11.62
CA MET A 132 -14.19 1.90 -12.24
C MET A 132 -14.84 2.88 -13.22
N ARG A 133 -15.26 2.34 -14.36
CA ARG A 133 -16.05 3.05 -15.37
C ARG A 133 -17.46 3.32 -14.85
N GLY A 134 -18.09 4.39 -15.30
CA GLY A 134 -19.43 4.81 -14.85
C GLY A 134 -20.50 3.73 -15.02
N TRP A 135 -20.51 3.00 -16.13
CA TRP A 135 -21.44 1.90 -16.35
C TRP A 135 -21.28 0.75 -15.34
N LYS A 136 -20.04 0.44 -14.90
CA LYS A 136 -19.79 -0.56 -13.85
C LYS A 136 -20.26 -0.06 -12.49
N ALA A 137 -20.00 1.22 -12.20
CA ALA A 137 -20.44 1.85 -10.96
C ALA A 137 -21.97 1.80 -10.82
N LYS A 138 -22.72 2.09 -11.90
CA LYS A 138 -24.18 1.97 -11.98
C LYS A 138 -24.70 0.54 -11.76
N MET A 139 -23.87 -0.48 -12.00
CA MET A 139 -24.16 -1.88 -11.69
C MET A 139 -23.78 -2.30 -10.27
N GLY A 140 -23.31 -1.36 -9.43
CA GLY A 140 -22.83 -1.63 -8.07
C GLY A 140 -21.38 -2.10 -7.99
N ASP A 141 -20.60 -1.97 -9.07
CA ASP A 141 -19.17 -2.28 -9.13
C ASP A 141 -18.36 -0.99 -9.26
N ASP A 142 -18.22 -0.28 -8.14
CA ASP A 142 -17.64 1.07 -8.10
C ASP A 142 -16.34 1.16 -7.29
N LEU A 143 -15.76 0.03 -6.87
CA LEU A 143 -14.55 0.06 -6.06
C LEU A 143 -13.34 0.36 -6.94
N SER A 144 -12.69 1.48 -6.66
CA SER A 144 -11.51 2.01 -7.35
C SER A 144 -10.32 2.07 -6.39
N VAL A 145 -9.12 2.24 -6.95
CA VAL A 145 -7.87 2.16 -6.19
C VAL A 145 -6.93 3.28 -6.56
N LEU A 146 -6.29 3.84 -5.54
CA LEU A 146 -5.08 4.65 -5.65
C LEU A 146 -3.97 3.95 -4.87
N GLU A 147 -2.87 3.64 -5.56
CA GLU A 147 -1.61 3.24 -4.93
C GLU A 147 -0.56 4.32 -5.14
N PHE A 148 0.20 4.63 -4.10
CA PHE A 148 1.33 5.55 -4.20
C PHE A 148 2.45 5.09 -3.27
N SER A 149 3.69 5.39 -3.63
CA SER A 149 4.83 4.94 -2.84
C SER A 149 6.04 5.85 -2.95
N VAL A 150 6.91 5.71 -1.95
CA VAL A 150 8.18 6.45 -1.85
C VAL A 150 9.34 5.49 -1.54
N PRO A 151 10.58 5.83 -1.91
CA PRO A 151 11.76 5.10 -1.48
C PRO A 151 11.90 5.05 0.04
N LEU A 152 12.39 3.93 0.59
CA LEU A 152 12.65 3.83 2.03
C LEU A 152 13.63 4.91 2.51
N LEU A 153 14.65 5.24 1.72
CA LEU A 153 15.57 6.34 2.04
C LEU A 153 14.84 7.67 2.25
N TYR A 154 13.86 7.97 1.39
CA TYR A 154 13.07 9.19 1.52
C TYR A 154 12.24 9.17 2.82
N GLN A 155 11.64 8.01 3.14
CA GLN A 155 10.91 7.84 4.40
C GLN A 155 11.80 8.02 5.63
N GLU A 156 12.99 7.42 5.65
CA GLU A 156 13.94 7.53 6.76
C GLU A 156 14.39 8.99 6.98
N GLN A 157 14.57 9.74 5.91
CA GLN A 157 14.94 11.16 5.98
C GLN A 157 13.77 12.09 6.30
N ASN A 158 12.54 11.67 5.99
CA ASN A 158 11.34 12.50 6.08
C ASN A 158 10.14 11.73 6.68
N PRO A 159 10.25 11.25 7.93
CA PRO A 159 9.32 10.28 8.52
C PRO A 159 7.84 10.72 8.55
N LEU A 160 7.57 12.03 8.55
CA LEU A 160 6.22 12.58 8.58
C LEU A 160 5.61 12.83 7.20
N ASN A 161 6.41 12.93 6.14
CA ASN A 161 5.91 13.38 4.83
C ASN A 161 4.96 12.35 4.21
N PHE A 162 5.29 11.05 4.31
CA PHE A 162 4.41 10.00 3.80
C PHE A 162 3.11 9.91 4.60
N LEU A 163 3.18 9.99 5.93
CA LEU A 163 2.00 9.98 6.81
C LEU A 163 1.04 11.13 6.46
N ARG A 164 1.56 12.35 6.28
CA ARG A 164 0.75 13.49 5.83
C ARG A 164 0.12 13.26 4.47
N LEU A 165 0.90 12.76 3.50
CA LEU A 165 0.41 12.44 2.16
C LEU A 165 -0.75 11.43 2.21
N PHE A 166 -0.64 10.38 3.03
CA PHE A 166 -1.68 9.38 3.21
C PHE A 166 -2.97 9.97 3.80
N LEU A 167 -2.85 10.82 4.83
CA LEU A 167 -4.01 11.48 5.44
C LEU A 167 -4.68 12.48 4.50
N ASP A 168 -3.90 13.29 3.78
CA ASP A 168 -4.45 14.27 2.85
C ASP A 168 -5.14 13.59 1.66
N PHE A 169 -4.64 12.44 1.21
CA PHE A 169 -5.30 11.64 0.17
C PHE A 169 -6.58 11.00 0.71
N ALA A 170 -6.55 10.51 1.95
CA ALA A 170 -7.75 9.97 2.61
C ALA A 170 -8.85 11.02 2.72
N ARG A 171 -8.52 12.24 3.16
CA ARG A 171 -9.49 13.37 3.25
C ARG A 171 -10.10 13.74 1.91
N ARG A 172 -9.33 13.69 0.83
CA ARG A 172 -9.79 14.04 -0.52
C ARG A 172 -10.65 12.95 -1.16
N LEU A 173 -10.29 11.69 -0.96
CA LEU A 173 -10.91 10.56 -1.64
C LEU A 173 -11.99 9.86 -0.82
N ALA A 174 -12.07 10.13 0.48
CA ALA A 174 -12.98 9.48 1.43
C ALA A 174 -13.05 7.94 1.22
N PRO A 175 -11.91 7.23 1.29
CA PRO A 175 -11.85 5.80 0.98
C PRO A 175 -12.60 4.95 2.01
N GLU A 176 -13.18 3.84 1.56
CA GLU A 176 -13.87 2.89 2.44
C GLU A 176 -12.91 2.09 3.32
N GLN A 177 -11.73 1.79 2.78
CA GLN A 177 -10.64 1.11 3.48
C GLN A 177 -9.31 1.52 2.85
N GLY A 178 -8.24 1.42 3.62
CA GLY A 178 -6.89 1.66 3.12
C GLY A 178 -5.84 1.17 4.09
N TYR A 179 -4.60 1.09 3.62
CA TYR A 179 -3.47 0.70 4.43
C TYR A 179 -2.17 1.25 3.82
N ALA A 180 -1.14 1.41 4.64
CA ALA A 180 0.20 1.70 4.16
C ALA A 180 1.28 1.06 5.02
N GLY A 181 2.38 0.68 4.39
CA GLY A 181 3.53 0.05 5.03
C GLY A 181 4.54 -0.45 4.00
N HIS A 182 5.48 -1.29 4.43
CA HIS A 182 6.44 -1.88 3.50
C HIS A 182 5.74 -2.74 2.45
N ALA A 183 6.12 -2.58 1.19
CA ALA A 183 5.60 -3.36 0.08
C ALA A 183 6.65 -3.50 -1.02
N TYR A 184 6.47 -4.47 -1.90
CA TYR A 184 7.19 -4.49 -3.17
C TYR A 184 6.34 -3.85 -4.27
N ASN A 185 6.88 -2.85 -4.94
CA ASN A 185 6.38 -2.47 -6.25
C ASN A 185 6.94 -3.45 -7.26
N LEU A 186 6.06 -4.02 -8.08
CA LEU A 186 6.44 -4.94 -9.15
C LEU A 186 6.51 -4.20 -10.48
N SER A 187 7.21 -4.79 -11.45
CA SER A 187 7.28 -4.27 -12.82
C SER A 187 5.88 -4.00 -13.36
N PRO A 188 5.58 -2.77 -13.86
CA PRO A 188 4.25 -2.40 -14.29
C PRO A 188 3.74 -3.25 -15.48
N THR A 189 4.66 -3.73 -16.33
CA THR A 189 4.33 -4.52 -17.53
C THR A 189 4.63 -6.00 -17.41
N SER A 190 5.36 -6.41 -16.36
CA SER A 190 5.78 -7.81 -16.15
C SER A 190 5.42 -8.30 -14.75
N ARG A 191 4.35 -7.76 -14.15
CA ARG A 191 3.93 -8.06 -12.78
C ARG A 191 3.84 -9.55 -12.50
N ASP A 192 3.12 -10.28 -13.35
CA ASP A 192 2.90 -11.73 -13.21
C ASP A 192 4.22 -12.51 -13.02
N ARG A 193 5.25 -12.17 -13.78
CA ARG A 193 6.57 -12.83 -13.72
C ARG A 193 7.37 -12.49 -12.45
N ASN A 194 6.92 -11.51 -11.67
CA ASN A 194 7.60 -11.04 -10.46
C ASN A 194 6.76 -11.23 -9.18
N GLU A 195 5.49 -11.64 -9.30
CA GLU A 195 4.66 -12.05 -8.16
C GLU A 195 5.30 -13.19 -7.33
N PRO A 196 6.05 -14.16 -7.89
CA PRO A 196 6.74 -15.17 -7.09
C PRO A 196 7.80 -14.59 -6.14
N THR A 197 8.50 -13.53 -6.57
CA THR A 197 9.41 -12.78 -5.72
C THR A 197 8.66 -12.13 -4.56
N GLU A 198 7.53 -11.47 -4.83
CA GLU A 198 6.69 -10.90 -3.77
C GLU A 198 6.19 -11.97 -2.80
N ALA A 199 5.70 -13.11 -3.30
CA ALA A 199 5.24 -14.23 -2.47
C ALA A 199 6.34 -14.76 -1.54
N PHE A 200 7.56 -14.92 -2.07
CA PHE A 200 8.71 -15.37 -1.30
C PHE A 200 9.13 -14.38 -0.21
N MET A 201 9.07 -13.07 -0.50
CA MET A 201 9.40 -12.01 0.45
C MET A 201 8.30 -11.83 1.51
N ALA A 202 7.03 -11.90 1.13
CA ALA A 202 5.89 -11.81 2.05
C ALA A 202 5.87 -12.93 3.09
N ALA A 203 6.42 -14.11 2.77
CA ALA A 203 6.58 -15.21 3.73
C ALA A 203 7.68 -14.94 4.79
N ARG A 204 8.64 -14.04 4.49
CA ARG A 204 9.76 -13.69 5.38
C ARG A 204 9.52 -12.40 6.16
N MET A 205 8.69 -11.53 5.62
CA MET A 205 8.37 -10.22 6.16
C MET A 205 6.86 -10.14 6.44
N PRO A 206 6.39 -10.59 7.62
CA PRO A 206 4.96 -10.54 7.98
C PRO A 206 4.38 -9.12 7.98
N GLY A 207 5.20 -8.07 8.11
CA GLY A 207 4.74 -6.69 7.99
C GLY A 207 4.52 -6.21 6.55
N LEU A 208 4.98 -6.96 5.56
CA LEU A 208 4.92 -6.60 4.14
C LEU A 208 3.50 -6.73 3.58
N ASP A 209 3.06 -5.71 2.84
CA ASP A 209 1.88 -5.79 1.98
C ASP A 209 2.14 -6.63 0.71
N ALA A 210 1.14 -7.37 0.25
CA ALA A 210 1.26 -8.20 -0.95
C ALA A 210 -0.01 -8.22 -1.81
N GLY A 211 0.17 -8.49 -3.10
CA GLY A 211 -0.90 -8.64 -4.07
C GLY A 211 -1.23 -7.36 -4.85
N THR A 212 -2.15 -7.50 -5.80
CA THR A 212 -2.53 -6.42 -6.71
C THR A 212 -3.85 -5.76 -6.29
N ALA A 213 -3.80 -4.50 -5.87
CA ALA A 213 -4.99 -3.82 -5.36
C ALA A 213 -6.08 -3.64 -6.42
N GLY A 214 -5.73 -3.28 -7.66
CA GLY A 214 -6.69 -3.22 -8.78
C GLY A 214 -7.34 -4.56 -9.13
N LEU A 215 -6.61 -5.68 -8.96
CA LEU A 215 -7.16 -7.03 -9.11
C LEU A 215 -8.19 -7.33 -8.02
N LEU A 216 -7.93 -6.91 -6.78
CA LEU A 216 -8.88 -7.08 -5.67
C LEU A 216 -10.13 -6.22 -5.87
N ALA A 217 -9.99 -4.99 -6.35
CA ALA A 217 -11.12 -4.09 -6.58
C ALA A 217 -12.16 -4.65 -7.56
N ASN A 218 -11.73 -5.40 -8.57
CA ASN A 218 -12.62 -6.09 -9.51
C ASN A 218 -13.29 -7.36 -8.94
N ARG A 219 -13.01 -7.77 -7.69
CA ARG A 219 -13.51 -9.05 -7.17
C ARG A 219 -14.81 -8.90 -6.42
N PRO A 220 -15.84 -9.71 -6.74
CA PRO A 220 -17.09 -9.71 -5.99
C PRO A 220 -16.89 -9.96 -4.48
N LYS A 221 -15.96 -10.84 -4.12
CA LYS A 221 -15.65 -11.17 -2.71
C LYS A 221 -15.03 -10.00 -1.94
N PHE A 222 -14.46 -9.00 -2.62
CA PHE A 222 -13.77 -7.87 -2.00
C PHE A 222 -14.65 -6.62 -1.90
N LYS A 223 -15.99 -6.80 -1.84
CA LYS A 223 -16.99 -5.72 -1.77
C LYS A 223 -17.75 -5.66 -0.45
N HIS A 224 -17.45 -6.57 0.48
CA HIS A 224 -18.07 -6.57 1.79
C HIS A 224 -17.43 -5.49 2.67
N THR A 225 -18.17 -5.03 3.68
CA THR A 225 -17.67 -4.13 4.72
C THR A 225 -16.67 -4.88 5.60
N LYS A 226 -15.46 -5.05 5.06
CA LYS A 226 -14.33 -5.76 5.65
C LYS A 226 -13.04 -5.05 5.23
N ILE A 227 -11.95 -5.39 5.90
CA ILE A 227 -10.60 -4.92 5.57
C ILE A 227 -9.74 -6.04 4.99
N LYS A 228 -8.87 -5.71 4.03
CA LYS A 228 -7.85 -6.63 3.51
C LYS A 228 -6.87 -7.07 4.59
N THR A 229 -6.26 -6.11 5.27
CA THR A 229 -5.12 -6.32 6.18
C THR A 229 -5.01 -5.14 7.13
N VAL A 230 -4.19 -5.32 8.16
CA VAL A 230 -3.58 -4.22 8.92
C VAL A 230 -2.15 -3.99 8.43
N SER A 231 -1.65 -2.78 8.59
CA SER A 231 -0.27 -2.38 8.29
C SER A 231 0.15 -1.20 9.20
N TRP A 232 1.27 -0.54 8.91
CA TRP A 232 1.73 0.64 9.67
C TRP A 232 0.63 1.68 9.81
N LEU A 233 0.01 2.04 8.69
CA LEU A 233 -1.22 2.81 8.66
C LEU A 233 -2.36 1.90 8.25
N THR A 234 -3.48 1.96 8.97
CA THR A 234 -4.71 1.23 8.65
C THR A 234 -5.88 2.20 8.71
N LEU A 235 -6.60 2.36 7.59
CA LEU A 235 -7.73 3.25 7.46
C LEU A 235 -9.04 2.46 7.51
N LEU A 236 -9.96 2.93 8.36
CA LEU A 236 -11.32 2.42 8.48
C LEU A 236 -12.29 3.58 8.19
N ASP A 237 -13.25 3.37 7.29
CA ASP A 237 -14.44 4.22 7.26
C ASP A 237 -15.29 4.03 8.52
N GLN A 238 -16.28 4.92 8.71
CA GLN A 238 -17.15 4.87 9.89
C GLN A 238 -17.84 3.50 10.03
N GLN A 239 -18.29 2.90 8.93
CA GLN A 239 -18.99 1.61 8.97
C GLN A 239 -18.07 0.49 9.48
N ARG A 240 -16.81 0.42 9.03
CA ARG A 240 -15.82 -0.55 9.53
C ARG A 240 -15.37 -0.24 10.95
N LEU A 241 -15.26 1.03 11.31
CA LEU A 241 -14.93 1.47 12.67
C LEU A 241 -16.00 1.01 13.66
N ASP A 242 -17.28 1.17 13.33
CA ASP A 242 -18.40 0.73 14.15
C ASP A 242 -18.41 -0.80 14.32
N LEU A 243 -18.13 -1.55 13.24
CA LEU A 243 -17.98 -3.01 13.31
C LEU A 243 -16.78 -3.47 14.15
N ALA A 244 -15.75 -2.62 14.27
CA ALA A 244 -14.60 -2.85 15.17
C ALA A 244 -14.89 -2.43 16.63
N GLY A 245 -16.10 -1.95 16.94
CA GLY A 245 -16.50 -1.50 18.28
C GLY A 245 -16.31 -0.01 18.56
N GLY A 246 -15.92 0.77 17.55
CA GLY A 246 -15.76 2.23 17.64
C GLY A 246 -14.37 2.68 18.12
N LEU A 247 -14.10 3.98 17.99
CA LEU A 247 -12.79 4.58 18.30
C LEU A 247 -12.37 4.38 19.77
N GLU A 248 -13.28 4.60 20.72
CA GLU A 248 -12.98 4.47 22.15
C GLU A 248 -12.62 3.03 22.56
N ALA A 249 -13.25 2.03 21.91
CA ALA A 249 -12.89 0.63 22.13
C ALA A 249 -11.45 0.33 21.67
N LEU A 250 -11.04 0.89 20.54
CA LEU A 250 -9.66 0.76 20.05
C LEU A 250 -8.67 1.50 20.96
N ARG A 251 -8.97 2.75 21.34
CA ARG A 251 -8.10 3.57 22.21
C ARG A 251 -7.92 2.97 23.59
N SER A 252 -8.96 2.37 24.17
CA SER A 252 -8.88 1.76 25.50
C SER A 252 -8.02 0.48 25.51
N GLN A 253 -7.96 -0.23 24.38
CA GLN A 253 -7.21 -1.48 24.28
C GLN A 253 -5.80 -1.28 23.74
N LEU A 254 -5.51 -0.27 22.92
CA LEU A 254 -4.20 -0.07 22.32
C LEU A 254 -3.33 0.93 23.11
N PRO A 255 -2.04 0.64 23.40
CA PRO A 255 -1.19 1.57 24.15
C PRO A 255 -1.00 2.92 23.43
N PRO A 256 -1.38 4.07 24.03
CA PRO A 256 -1.26 5.38 23.38
C PRO A 256 0.19 5.83 23.15
N SER A 257 1.16 5.16 23.78
CA SER A 257 2.59 5.38 23.53
C SER A 257 3.07 4.83 22.18
N HIS A 258 2.31 3.93 21.54
CA HIS A 258 2.69 3.26 20.29
C HIS A 258 1.62 3.38 19.20
N PHE A 259 0.40 3.82 19.54
CA PHE A 259 -0.69 3.99 18.61
C PHE A 259 -1.17 5.43 18.57
N ALA A 260 -1.36 5.95 17.35
CA ALA A 260 -2.00 7.23 17.10
C ALA A 260 -3.21 7.04 16.19
N PHE A 261 -4.17 7.95 16.32
CA PHE A 261 -5.43 7.93 15.58
C PHE A 261 -5.60 9.30 14.94
N TYR A 262 -6.04 9.34 13.69
CA TYR A 262 -6.27 10.56 12.94
C TYR A 262 -7.64 10.53 12.29
N ASP A 263 -8.39 11.62 12.41
CA ASP A 263 -9.60 11.81 11.65
C ASP A 263 -9.26 12.24 10.21
N TYR A 264 -10.02 11.70 9.26
CA TYR A 264 -9.94 12.09 7.85
C TYR A 264 -11.30 12.55 7.28
N ASP A 265 -12.25 12.92 8.14
CA ASP A 265 -13.61 13.36 7.77
C ASP A 265 -14.46 12.26 7.08
N GLY A 266 -14.11 10.99 7.33
CA GLY A 266 -14.85 9.82 6.84
C GLY A 266 -14.69 8.57 7.72
N GLY A 267 -13.91 8.66 8.79
CA GLY A 267 -13.53 7.57 9.66
C GLY A 267 -12.19 7.84 10.34
N VAL A 268 -11.39 6.80 10.59
CA VAL A 268 -10.11 6.93 11.28
C VAL A 268 -8.96 6.27 10.52
N VAL A 269 -7.80 6.91 10.56
CA VAL A 269 -6.50 6.29 10.26
C VAL A 269 -5.79 5.95 11.56
N ILE A 270 -5.41 4.69 11.69
CA ILE A 270 -4.69 4.14 12.85
C ILE A 270 -3.23 3.97 12.46
N GLN A 271 -2.33 4.64 13.16
CA GLN A 271 -0.89 4.42 13.09
C GLN A 271 -0.47 3.40 14.14
N ALA A 272 0.04 2.25 13.70
CA ALA A 272 0.49 1.15 14.54
C ALA A 272 2.03 1.12 14.61
N GLY A 273 2.59 1.72 15.65
CA GLY A 273 4.03 1.86 15.84
C GLY A 273 4.60 3.17 15.29
N ALA A 274 5.80 3.53 15.78
CA ALA A 274 6.47 4.76 15.39
C ALA A 274 6.94 4.77 13.94
N TYR A 275 7.33 3.62 13.39
CA TYR A 275 7.86 3.51 12.03
C TYR A 275 7.26 2.28 11.32
N PRO A 276 7.20 2.28 9.99
CA PRO A 276 6.79 1.09 9.24
C PRO A 276 7.77 -0.06 9.49
N SER A 277 7.23 -1.24 9.81
CA SER A 277 8.01 -2.45 10.04
C SER A 277 7.63 -3.56 9.06
N GLY A 278 8.65 -4.23 8.52
CA GLY A 278 8.50 -5.46 7.73
C GLY A 278 8.53 -6.73 8.57
N GLY A 279 8.93 -6.63 9.85
CA GLY A 279 9.27 -7.78 10.69
C GLY A 279 10.76 -8.04 10.82
N ASP A 280 11.22 -8.47 12.00
CA ASP A 280 12.61 -8.74 12.32
C ASP A 280 12.81 -9.97 13.24
N GLY A 281 14.03 -10.54 13.22
CA GLY A 281 14.46 -11.57 14.18
C GLY A 281 13.77 -12.93 14.08
N ASP A 282 13.79 -13.68 15.19
CA ASP A 282 13.28 -15.06 15.29
C ASP A 282 11.74 -15.13 15.31
N ASP A 283 11.06 -14.09 15.79
CA ASP A 283 9.62 -13.91 15.64
C ASP A 283 9.34 -12.65 14.81
N PRO A 284 9.19 -12.82 13.48
CA PRO A 284 9.21 -11.72 12.53
C PRO A 284 7.92 -10.89 12.52
N LYS A 285 6.96 -11.12 13.43
CA LYS A 285 5.73 -10.31 13.46
C LYS A 285 5.96 -9.00 14.24
N PRO A 286 5.67 -7.82 13.65
CA PRO A 286 5.68 -6.55 14.39
C PRO A 286 4.61 -6.55 15.49
N ALA A 287 4.97 -6.24 16.74
CA ALA A 287 4.05 -6.36 17.87
C ALA A 287 2.87 -5.40 17.75
N ALA A 288 3.11 -4.17 17.27
CA ALA A 288 2.03 -3.21 17.02
C ALA A 288 1.01 -3.76 16.02
N TYR A 289 1.46 -4.48 14.98
CA TYR A 289 0.56 -5.02 13.96
C TYR A 289 -0.21 -6.23 14.49
N VAL A 290 0.41 -7.08 15.31
CA VAL A 290 -0.27 -8.21 15.95
C VAL A 290 -1.41 -7.73 16.85
N LEU A 291 -1.16 -6.72 17.69
CA LEU A 291 -2.20 -6.18 18.59
C LEU A 291 -3.36 -5.54 17.80
N LEU A 292 -3.07 -4.74 16.77
CA LEU A 292 -4.12 -4.16 15.94
C LEU A 292 -4.87 -5.23 15.13
N ASN A 293 -4.16 -6.21 14.58
CA ASN A 293 -4.74 -7.32 13.86
C ASN A 293 -5.71 -8.12 14.73
N HIS A 294 -5.35 -8.40 15.97
CA HIS A 294 -6.21 -9.09 16.92
C HIS A 294 -7.53 -8.32 17.14
N MET A 295 -7.45 -7.00 17.30
CA MET A 295 -8.63 -6.13 17.44
C MET A 295 -9.53 -6.11 16.20
N LEU A 296 -8.93 -6.12 15.01
CA LEU A 296 -9.67 -6.01 13.74
C LEU A 296 -9.95 -7.37 13.08
N LYS A 297 -9.59 -8.48 13.72
CA LYS A 297 -9.72 -9.84 13.17
C LYS A 297 -11.15 -10.16 12.73
N GLY A 298 -12.14 -9.72 13.50
CA GLY A 298 -13.56 -9.96 13.21
C GLY A 298 -14.08 -9.29 11.93
N ILE A 299 -13.41 -8.23 11.46
CA ILE A 299 -13.79 -7.48 10.25
C ILE A 299 -12.81 -7.69 9.10
N ARG A 300 -11.80 -8.55 9.24
CA ARG A 300 -10.86 -8.89 8.17
C ARG A 300 -11.48 -9.89 7.20
N TYR A 301 -11.06 -9.86 5.94
CA TYR A 301 -11.36 -10.95 5.01
C TYR A 301 -10.73 -12.27 5.46
N ASP A 302 -11.52 -13.33 5.49
CA ASP A 302 -11.03 -14.70 5.70
C ASP A 302 -10.41 -15.28 4.43
N THR A 303 -10.91 -14.83 3.29
CA THR A 303 -10.42 -15.13 1.96
C THR A 303 -10.76 -14.00 1.00
N VAL A 304 -9.84 -13.75 0.06
CA VAL A 304 -10.08 -12.90 -1.12
C VAL A 304 -9.98 -13.70 -2.42
N GLY A 305 -9.88 -15.03 -2.32
CA GLY A 305 -9.48 -15.92 -3.41
C GLY A 305 -7.97 -15.95 -3.58
N SER A 306 -7.43 -15.09 -4.43
CA SER A 306 -6.00 -14.92 -4.68
C SER A 306 -5.50 -13.49 -4.49
N LEU A 307 -4.27 -13.29 -4.03
CA LEU A 307 -3.61 -11.98 -4.11
C LEU A 307 -2.84 -11.81 -5.43
N HIS A 308 -2.55 -12.94 -6.09
CA HIS A 308 -1.78 -13.08 -7.31
C HIS A 308 -2.57 -13.71 -8.47
N GLY A 309 -1.99 -13.66 -9.66
CA GLY A 309 -2.34 -14.49 -10.80
C GLY A 309 -2.10 -15.98 -10.52
N GLY A 310 -2.69 -16.84 -11.36
CA GLY A 310 -2.46 -18.28 -11.29
C GLY A 310 -1.03 -18.64 -11.67
N SER A 311 -0.49 -19.70 -11.07
CA SER A 311 0.83 -20.22 -11.47
C SER A 311 0.75 -20.87 -12.85
N HIS A 312 1.79 -20.65 -13.66
CA HIS A 312 1.95 -21.25 -14.98
C HIS A 312 2.91 -22.45 -15.00
N ASP A 313 3.94 -22.43 -14.16
CA ASP A 313 5.07 -23.38 -14.15
C ASP A 313 5.37 -23.96 -12.74
N GLY A 314 4.46 -23.82 -11.79
CA GLY A 314 4.62 -24.28 -10.39
C GLY A 314 5.34 -23.28 -9.48
N GLU A 315 5.52 -22.04 -9.92
CA GLU A 315 6.11 -20.94 -9.15
C GLU A 315 5.26 -20.54 -7.94
N LEU A 316 5.92 -20.00 -6.91
CA LEU A 316 5.25 -19.53 -5.69
C LEU A 316 4.23 -18.44 -6.03
N ARG A 317 3.01 -18.57 -5.52
CA ARG A 317 1.95 -17.56 -5.67
C ARG A 317 1.11 -17.50 -4.40
N LEU A 318 0.55 -16.33 -4.11
CA LEU A 318 -0.46 -16.14 -3.07
C LEU A 318 -1.84 -16.36 -3.70
N VAL A 319 -2.26 -17.63 -3.82
CA VAL A 319 -3.52 -18.06 -4.43
C VAL A 319 -4.23 -19.06 -3.53
N GLY A 320 -5.55 -18.95 -3.41
CA GLY A 320 -6.36 -19.85 -2.56
C GLY A 320 -5.83 -19.90 -1.12
N TRP A 321 -5.42 -21.08 -0.67
CA TRP A 321 -4.94 -21.29 0.70
C TRP A 321 -3.75 -20.39 1.08
N SER A 322 -2.77 -20.18 0.19
CA SER A 322 -1.61 -19.35 0.53
C SER A 322 -1.97 -17.86 0.66
N ALA A 323 -2.95 -17.38 -0.12
CA ALA A 323 -3.52 -16.05 0.08
C ALA A 323 -4.23 -15.94 1.43
N ASP A 324 -5.02 -16.96 1.80
CA ASP A 324 -5.72 -16.99 3.08
C ASP A 324 -4.75 -17.03 4.28
N GLN A 325 -3.62 -17.75 4.16
CA GLN A 325 -2.57 -17.72 5.18
C GLN A 325 -1.91 -16.36 5.28
N TRP A 326 -1.67 -15.68 4.15
CA TRP A 326 -1.15 -14.32 4.16
C TRP A 326 -2.09 -13.33 4.87
N LEU A 327 -3.40 -13.45 4.67
CA LEU A 327 -4.39 -12.62 5.39
C LEU A 327 -4.33 -12.87 6.91
N LYS A 328 -4.00 -14.09 7.34
CA LYS A 328 -3.94 -14.53 8.75
C LYS A 328 -2.52 -14.48 9.34
N ARG A 329 -1.53 -13.97 8.60
CA ARG A 329 -0.09 -14.04 8.97
C ARG A 329 0.26 -13.38 10.30
N LEU A 330 -0.61 -12.50 10.81
CA LEU A 330 -0.48 -11.77 12.07
C LEU A 330 -1.36 -12.35 13.19
N ASP A 331 -2.06 -13.46 12.95
CA ASP A 331 -2.90 -14.10 13.96
C ASP A 331 -2.03 -14.78 15.02
N VAL A 332 -2.48 -14.60 16.27
CA VAL A 332 -1.94 -15.23 17.47
C VAL A 332 -3.12 -15.64 18.34
N GLU A 333 -2.90 -16.54 19.29
CA GLU A 333 -3.92 -16.95 20.25
C GLU A 333 -4.19 -15.84 21.27
N ASP A 334 -5.42 -15.77 21.78
CA ASP A 334 -5.85 -14.74 22.74
C ASP A 334 -4.97 -14.73 24.00
N SER A 335 -4.48 -15.91 24.41
CA SER A 335 -3.57 -16.08 25.54
C SER A 335 -2.18 -15.46 25.34
N GLU A 336 -1.78 -15.20 24.09
CA GLU A 336 -0.48 -14.62 23.74
C GLU A 336 -0.50 -13.09 23.75
N ILE A 337 -1.68 -12.46 23.68
CA ILE A 337 -1.83 -11.00 23.59
C ILE A 337 -1.12 -10.23 24.73
N PRO A 338 -1.16 -10.68 26.01
CA PRO A 338 -0.40 -10.03 27.07
C PRO A 338 1.12 -10.03 26.82
N ALA A 339 1.67 -11.11 26.26
CA ALA A 339 3.10 -11.22 25.94
C ALA A 339 3.48 -10.29 24.79
N TRP A 340 2.64 -10.21 23.75
CA TRP A 340 2.82 -9.27 22.64
C TRP A 340 2.76 -7.81 23.09
N ARG A 341 1.85 -7.48 24.01
CA ARG A 341 1.80 -6.15 24.63
C ARG A 341 3.07 -5.83 25.41
N ALA A 342 3.59 -6.79 26.18
CA ALA A 342 4.85 -6.60 26.89
C ALA A 342 6.03 -6.41 25.92
N LYS A 343 6.10 -7.20 24.83
CA LYS A 343 7.12 -7.07 23.76
C LYS A 343 7.09 -5.66 23.14
N LEU A 344 5.90 -5.17 22.78
CA LEU A 344 5.70 -3.82 22.24
C LEU A 344 6.28 -2.76 23.20
N LEU A 345 5.84 -2.77 24.47
CA LEU A 345 6.22 -1.76 25.45
C LEU A 345 7.70 -1.78 25.84
N ALA A 346 8.36 -2.93 25.73
CA ALA A 346 9.76 -3.09 26.13
C ALA A 346 10.74 -2.80 24.98
N ASN A 347 10.39 -3.17 23.75
CA ASN A 347 11.37 -3.29 22.66
C ASN A 347 11.11 -2.36 21.47
N GLU A 348 9.88 -1.91 21.26
CA GLU A 348 9.56 -1.06 20.10
C GLU A 348 9.64 0.43 20.45
N PRO A 349 10.02 1.29 19.48
CA PRO A 349 10.08 2.72 19.69
C PRO A 349 8.71 3.33 19.92
N THR A 350 8.62 4.22 20.91
CA THR A 350 7.42 5.01 21.20
C THR A 350 7.20 6.12 20.18
N LEU A 351 5.94 6.52 20.04
CA LEU A 351 5.55 7.72 19.30
C LEU A 351 6.19 8.97 19.88
N SER A 352 6.61 9.87 18.99
CA SER A 352 7.19 11.17 19.30
C SER A 352 6.85 12.20 18.23
N ALA A 353 7.16 13.48 18.46
CA ALA A 353 7.00 14.52 17.46
C ALA A 353 7.81 14.29 16.17
N ALA A 354 8.81 13.39 16.17
CA ALA A 354 9.58 13.04 14.99
C ALA A 354 8.84 12.09 14.03
N ASN A 355 7.83 11.35 14.50
CA ASN A 355 7.23 10.24 13.75
C ASN A 355 5.70 10.19 13.82
N THR A 356 5.09 11.17 14.49
CA THR A 356 3.64 11.29 14.69
C THR A 356 3.24 12.74 14.43
N LEU A 357 2.09 12.96 13.80
CA LEU A 357 1.58 14.33 13.59
C LEU A 357 0.86 14.84 14.84
N GLU A 358 0.87 16.17 15.03
CA GLU A 358 0.25 16.83 16.19
C GLU A 358 -1.28 16.71 16.22
N GLU A 359 -1.90 16.56 15.04
CA GLU A 359 -3.36 16.45 14.85
C GLU A 359 -3.98 15.09 15.24
N ARG A 360 -3.27 14.28 16.02
CA ARG A 360 -3.79 12.99 16.51
C ARG A 360 -4.89 13.18 17.57
N LEU A 361 -5.87 12.29 17.56
CA LEU A 361 -7.06 12.27 18.45
C LEU A 361 -6.76 11.83 19.89
#